data_AF-X5MFV6-F1
#
_entry.id   AF-X5MFV6-F1
#
_cell.length_a   1.000
_cell.length_b   1.000
_cell.length_c   1.000
_cell.angle_alpha   90.00
_cell.angle_beta   90.00
_cell.angle_gamma   90.00
#
_symmetry.space_group_name_H-M   'P 1'
#
loop_
_entity.id
_entity.type
_entity.pdbx_description
1 polymer ?
#
loop_
_entity_poly.entity_id
_entity_poly.type
_entity_poly.pdbx_seq_one_letter_code
_entity_poly.pdbx_strand_id
1 'polypeptide(L)'
;MVLLLGKIIALIKNARMDVLTKILHRCLWFGVALILLLIWSRCAFSQEEGEQERKQEQSRSFISKSQNNEKENLISQTQLILHARLTNSNENIVKGLVWRVYAPILGVDNKLPLITTYEGGSARFDLEPGSYLVHVSFGHASAVRHISLENGKSLVQNFNLDAGAVTLNATLLNGIVNEKELRFTLYEDEKENDDTGVVLSNIKPHSIVRLKAGRYHVASHYGSINAVVHSDIQVDAGKITEVSLEHQAAQIVLKLVRQEGGEALADTSWSITNNSGDIMYETVGAYVSLVLAEGEYIAIAKNKDQIYQKVFSVVSGRDEDINVVAKAQNMQQIDEEID
;
A
#
# COMPACT_ATOMS: atom_id res chain seq x y z
N MET A 1 26.60 -1.56 -35.16
CA MET A 1 26.24 -2.63 -34.19
C MET A 1 27.40 -3.09 -33.27
N VAL A 2 28.69 -2.92 -33.64
CA VAL A 2 29.84 -3.35 -32.80
C VAL A 2 30.17 -2.40 -31.63
N LEU A 3 29.79 -1.12 -31.71
CA LEU A 3 30.06 -0.11 -30.67
C LEU A 3 29.15 -0.21 -29.42
N LEU A 4 27.98 -0.86 -29.53
CA LEU A 4 27.06 -1.00 -28.39
C LEU A 4 27.43 -2.15 -27.45
N LEU A 5 27.99 -3.25 -27.97
CA LEU A 5 28.44 -4.38 -27.15
C LEU A 5 29.61 -4.00 -26.23
N GLY A 6 30.52 -3.13 -26.69
CA GLY A 6 31.66 -2.67 -25.90
C GLY A 6 31.26 -1.85 -24.67
N LYS A 7 30.19 -1.05 -24.77
CA LYS A 7 29.68 -0.24 -23.65
C LYS A 7 28.98 -1.08 -22.58
N ILE A 8 28.30 -2.15 -22.97
CA ILE A 8 27.58 -3.04 -22.03
C ILE A 8 28.57 -3.87 -21.20
N ILE A 9 29.65 -4.36 -21.81
CA ILE A 9 30.69 -5.13 -21.09
C ILE A 9 31.47 -4.23 -20.11
N ALA A 10 31.71 -2.95 -20.46
CA ALA A 10 32.33 -1.99 -19.55
C ALA A 10 31.42 -1.64 -18.35
N LEU A 11 30.10 -1.54 -18.56
CA LEU A 11 29.13 -1.27 -17.51
C LEU A 11 29.00 -2.43 -16.49
N ILE A 12 29.04 -3.68 -16.97
CA ILE A 12 28.95 -4.87 -16.10
C ILE A 12 30.21 -5.04 -15.23
N LYS A 13 31.38 -4.63 -15.73
CA LYS A 13 32.62 -4.63 -14.94
C LYS A 13 32.63 -3.57 -13.84
N ASN A 14 32.09 -2.38 -14.11
CA ASN A 14 32.07 -1.27 -13.16
C ASN A 14 31.04 -1.49 -12.03
N ALA A 15 29.88 -2.09 -12.34
CA ALA A 15 28.85 -2.40 -11.35
C ALA A 15 29.27 -3.49 -10.35
N ARG A 16 30.09 -4.48 -10.75
CA ARG A 16 30.62 -5.51 -9.84
C ARG A 16 31.66 -4.96 -8.85
N MET A 17 32.47 -3.97 -9.26
CA MET A 17 33.51 -3.38 -8.40
C MET A 17 32.93 -2.49 -7.29
N ASP A 18 31.81 -1.80 -7.53
CA ASP A 18 31.18 -0.90 -6.56
C ASP A 18 30.41 -1.65 -5.45
N VAL A 19 29.92 -2.85 -5.78
CA VAL A 19 29.27 -3.76 -4.80
C VAL A 19 30.31 -4.45 -3.91
N LEU A 20 31.45 -4.86 -4.48
CA LEU A 20 32.56 -5.47 -3.73
C LEU A 20 33.22 -4.49 -2.74
N THR A 21 33.36 -3.21 -3.10
CA THR A 21 33.90 -2.18 -2.20
C THR A 21 32.95 -1.86 -1.03
N LYS A 22 31.63 -1.86 -1.26
CA LYS A 22 30.62 -1.69 -0.20
C LYS A 22 30.56 -2.86 0.79
N ILE A 23 30.76 -4.10 0.31
CA ILE A 23 30.83 -5.29 1.16
C ILE A 23 32.14 -5.30 1.98
N LEU A 24 33.26 -4.90 1.38
CA LEU A 24 34.55 -4.80 2.08
C LEU A 24 34.54 -3.74 3.20
N HIS A 25 33.87 -2.60 3.00
CA HIS A 25 33.70 -1.57 4.03
C HIS A 25 32.79 -2.02 5.19
N ARG A 26 31.74 -2.81 4.92
CA ARG A 26 30.88 -3.38 5.97
C ARG A 26 31.61 -4.41 6.84
N CYS A 27 32.49 -5.23 6.27
CA CYS A 27 33.30 -6.18 7.05
C CYS A 27 34.38 -5.48 7.89
N LEU A 28 34.96 -4.37 7.40
CA LEU A 28 35.94 -3.59 8.15
C LEU A 28 35.32 -2.89 9.37
N TRP A 29 34.06 -2.44 9.27
CA TRP A 29 33.34 -1.76 10.36
C TRP A 29 32.90 -2.70 11.48
N PHE A 30 32.53 -3.95 11.14
CA PHE A 30 32.23 -5.00 12.13
C PHE A 30 33.47 -5.49 12.90
N GLY A 31 34.67 -5.44 12.30
CA GLY A 31 35.92 -5.79 12.99
C GLY A 31 36.34 -4.79 14.07
N VAL A 32 36.11 -3.48 13.85
CA VAL A 32 36.46 -2.42 14.82
C VAL A 32 35.50 -2.41 16.03
N ALA A 33 34.22 -2.75 15.83
CA ALA A 33 33.25 -2.85 16.91
C ALA A 33 33.52 -4.02 17.87
N LEU A 34 34.08 -5.13 17.37
CA LEU A 34 34.43 -6.31 18.18
C LEU A 34 35.70 -6.09 19.04
N ILE A 35 36.61 -5.23 18.59
CA ILE A 35 37.85 -4.89 19.33
C ILE A 35 37.56 -3.88 20.46
N LEU A 36 36.58 -2.98 20.31
CA LEU A 36 36.18 -2.04 21.38
C LEU A 36 35.38 -2.71 22.51
N LEU A 37 34.66 -3.81 22.23
CA LEU A 37 33.94 -4.60 23.24
C LEU A 37 34.85 -5.50 24.09
N LEU A 38 36.09 -5.77 23.65
CA LEU A 38 37.06 -6.56 24.41
C LEU A 38 37.98 -5.69 25.31
N ILE A 39 37.88 -4.36 25.23
CA ILE A 39 38.64 -3.43 26.09
C ILE A 39 37.83 -3.03 27.34
N TRP A 40 36.49 -3.17 27.34
CA TRP A 40 35.63 -2.90 28.50
C TRP A 40 35.53 -4.05 29.51
N SER A 41 35.99 -5.26 29.18
CA SER A 41 36.02 -6.40 30.11
C SER A 41 37.32 -6.51 30.92
N ARG A 42 38.26 -5.55 30.78
CA ARG A 42 39.47 -5.45 31.60
C ARG A 42 39.60 -4.07 32.27
N CYS A 43 38.57 -3.64 32.98
CA CYS A 43 38.71 -2.52 33.93
C CYS A 43 37.64 -2.62 35.03
N ALA A 44 37.60 -3.77 35.72
CA ALA A 44 36.78 -3.94 36.92
C ALA A 44 37.46 -4.92 37.87
N PHE A 45 38.70 -4.62 38.29
CA PHE A 45 39.28 -5.27 39.45
C PHE A 45 40.45 -4.46 40.02
N SER A 46 40.50 -4.43 41.36
CA SER A 46 41.55 -3.89 42.24
C SER A 46 41.44 -2.41 42.59
N GLN A 47 40.90 -2.10 43.78
CA GLN A 47 41.71 -1.66 44.93
C GLN A 47 40.81 -1.50 46.17
N GLU A 48 40.89 -2.47 47.09
CA GLU A 48 40.62 -2.26 48.52
C GLU A 48 41.88 -1.66 49.14
N GLU A 49 41.73 -0.58 49.91
CA GLU A 49 42.28 -0.39 51.27
C GLU A 49 42.30 1.09 51.64
N GLY A 50 41.84 1.39 52.88
CA GLY A 50 42.14 2.65 53.57
C GLY A 50 40.95 3.57 53.81
N GLU A 51 40.13 3.26 54.83
CA GLU A 51 39.93 4.13 56.00
C GLU A 51 38.67 3.69 56.78
N GLN A 52 38.89 2.73 57.68
CA GLN A 52 38.11 2.60 58.89
C GLN A 52 38.41 3.80 59.80
N GLU A 53 37.58 4.84 59.77
CA GLU A 53 37.44 5.76 60.90
C GLU A 53 36.14 6.59 60.78
N ARG A 54 35.05 6.01 61.28
CA ARG A 54 33.79 6.64 61.79
C ARG A 54 32.56 5.73 61.63
N LYS A 55 32.64 4.52 62.18
CA LYS A 55 31.46 3.71 62.50
C LYS A 55 31.59 3.12 63.89
N GLN A 56 31.70 3.99 64.89
CA GLN A 56 31.52 3.54 66.27
C GLN A 56 31.12 4.68 67.20
N GLU A 57 30.05 5.39 66.85
CA GLU A 57 29.20 6.05 67.86
C GLU A 57 27.87 6.40 67.24
N GLN A 58 26.79 6.18 68.00
CA GLN A 58 25.39 6.47 67.64
C GLN A 58 24.71 5.53 66.64
N SER A 59 24.79 4.23 66.90
CA SER A 59 23.58 3.41 66.79
C SER A 59 23.12 3.09 68.20
N ARG A 60 21.86 3.44 68.52
CA ARG A 60 21.16 3.36 69.82
C ARG A 60 21.29 4.58 70.73
N SER A 61 20.62 5.67 70.35
CA SER A 61 19.64 6.27 71.27
C SER A 61 18.67 7.15 70.49
N PHE A 62 17.44 7.22 71.00
CA PHE A 62 16.34 8.08 70.56
C PHE A 62 15.41 7.55 69.46
N ILE A 63 14.47 6.74 69.97
CA ILE A 63 13.07 6.74 69.57
C ILE A 63 12.49 8.17 69.70
N SER A 64 11.74 8.58 68.66
CA SER A 64 10.64 9.57 68.62
C SER A 64 10.89 10.91 67.90
N LYS A 65 9.97 11.17 66.96
CA LYS A 65 9.56 12.45 66.32
C LYS A 65 10.39 13.01 65.16
N SER A 66 9.90 12.73 63.95
CA SER A 66 9.24 13.71 63.05
C SER A 66 9.05 13.03 61.69
N GLN A 67 7.88 12.46 61.39
CA GLN A 67 6.85 13.13 60.59
C GLN A 67 7.36 14.34 59.79
N ASN A 68 7.77 14.10 58.54
CA ASN A 68 7.25 14.77 57.35
C ASN A 68 8.14 14.46 56.14
N ASN A 69 7.54 13.81 55.14
CA ASN A 69 7.85 13.77 53.70
C ASN A 69 7.75 12.37 53.09
N GLU A 70 6.67 11.66 53.39
CA GLU A 70 6.08 10.74 52.40
C GLU A 70 4.88 11.44 51.79
N LYS A 71 5.16 12.38 50.89
CA LYS A 71 4.20 12.68 49.83
C LYS A 71 4.45 11.61 48.79
N GLU A 72 3.84 10.44 48.99
CA GLU A 72 3.62 9.50 47.90
C GLU A 72 3.12 10.34 46.72
N ASN A 73 3.89 10.34 45.63
CA ASN A 73 3.45 10.92 44.37
C ASN A 73 2.33 9.99 43.87
N LEU A 74 1.13 10.15 44.43
CA LEU A 74 -0.11 9.61 43.88
C LEU A 74 -0.19 10.22 42.49
N ILE A 75 0.32 9.50 41.48
CA ILE A 75 0.06 9.78 40.08
C ILE A 75 -1.45 9.70 39.97
N SER A 76 -2.11 10.85 40.07
CA SER A 76 -3.55 10.92 40.02
C SER A 76 -3.91 10.66 38.57
N GLN A 77 -4.16 9.39 38.27
CA GLN A 77 -4.55 8.94 36.95
C GLN A 77 -5.93 9.54 36.66
N THR A 78 -5.99 10.29 35.58
CA THR A 78 -7.23 10.82 35.02
C THR A 78 -7.76 9.79 34.05
N GLN A 79 -9.09 9.65 34.03
CA GLN A 79 -9.72 8.67 33.17
C GLN A 79 -10.22 9.35 31.90
N LEU A 80 -9.86 8.83 30.73
CA LEU A 80 -10.38 9.22 29.44
C LEU A 80 -11.22 8.08 28.85
N ILE A 81 -12.51 8.33 28.64
CA ILE A 81 -13.43 7.40 27.98
C ILE A 81 -13.76 7.96 26.59
N LEU A 82 -13.56 7.14 25.57
CA LEU A 82 -13.74 7.53 24.17
C LEU A 82 -14.79 6.66 23.50
N HIS A 83 -15.71 7.31 22.81
CA HIS A 83 -16.71 6.67 21.95
C HIS A 83 -16.60 7.23 20.54
N ALA A 84 -16.83 6.39 19.54
CA ALA A 84 -16.96 6.82 18.15
C ALA A 84 -18.28 6.32 17.55
N ARG A 85 -18.86 7.12 16.67
CA ARG A 85 -20.16 6.90 16.03
C ARG A 85 -20.04 7.15 14.52
N LEU A 86 -20.86 6.45 13.74
CA LEU A 86 -20.89 6.63 12.29
C LEU A 86 -21.55 7.96 11.89
N THR A 87 -22.54 8.40 12.68
CA THR A 87 -23.32 9.61 12.46
C THR A 87 -23.57 10.30 13.81
N ASN A 88 -24.36 11.37 13.82
CA ASN A 88 -24.87 12.02 15.03
C ASN A 88 -25.87 11.15 15.84
N SER A 89 -26.02 9.86 15.54
CA SER A 89 -26.84 8.93 16.31
C SER A 89 -26.27 8.71 17.72
N ASN A 90 -26.97 7.94 18.55
CA ASN A 90 -26.50 7.56 19.89
C ASN A 90 -25.82 6.19 19.94
N GLU A 91 -25.65 5.54 18.78
CA GLU A 91 -25.06 4.20 18.68
C GLU A 91 -23.54 4.27 18.51
N ASN A 92 -22.83 3.57 19.37
CA ASN A 92 -21.38 3.50 19.34
C ASN A 92 -20.91 2.36 18.43
N ILE A 93 -19.86 2.61 17.66
CA ILE A 93 -19.18 1.57 16.88
C ILE A 93 -18.52 0.58 17.85
N VAL A 94 -18.86 -0.70 17.71
CA VAL A 94 -18.44 -1.76 18.64
C VAL A 94 -17.11 -2.42 18.26
N LYS A 95 -16.70 -2.35 16.99
CA LYS A 95 -15.48 -3.01 16.49
C LYS A 95 -14.89 -2.28 15.28
N GLY A 96 -13.59 -2.50 15.04
CA GLY A 96 -12.88 -1.99 13.88
C GLY A 96 -12.36 -0.55 14.02
N LEU A 97 -12.46 0.05 15.21
CA LEU A 97 -11.82 1.31 15.53
C LEU A 97 -10.37 1.08 15.92
N VAL A 98 -9.51 2.00 15.51
CA VAL A 98 -8.14 2.11 16.03
C VAL A 98 -7.95 3.49 16.63
N TRP A 99 -7.76 3.51 17.95
CA TRP A 99 -7.51 4.69 18.74
C TRP A 99 -6.01 4.87 18.94
N ARG A 100 -5.52 6.10 18.75
CA ARG A 100 -4.13 6.48 19.00
C ARG A 100 -4.11 7.77 19.80
N VAL A 101 -3.40 7.76 20.92
CA VAL A 101 -3.22 8.94 21.78
C VAL A 101 -1.77 9.40 21.65
N TYR A 102 -1.59 10.66 21.30
CA TYR A 102 -0.30 11.28 21.10
C TYR A 102 -0.05 12.39 22.12
N ALA A 103 1.22 12.61 22.44
CA ALA A 103 1.65 13.84 23.09
C ALA A 103 1.44 15.03 22.13
N PRO A 104 1.10 16.24 22.64
CA PRO A 104 0.69 17.37 21.80
C PRO A 104 1.88 18.13 21.20
N ILE A 105 3.11 17.82 21.61
CA ILE A 105 4.35 18.46 21.19
C ILE A 105 5.16 17.47 20.35
N LEU A 106 5.74 17.94 19.25
CA LEU A 106 6.62 17.14 18.40
C LEU A 106 7.86 16.68 19.16
N GLY A 107 8.23 15.42 18.96
CA GLY A 107 9.47 14.84 19.47
C GLY A 107 10.69 15.25 18.65
N VAL A 108 11.85 14.71 19.04
CA VAL A 108 13.15 14.94 18.37
C VAL A 108 13.19 14.50 16.91
N ASP A 109 12.30 13.59 16.51
CA ASP A 109 12.13 13.08 15.15
C ASP A 109 11.14 13.89 14.31
N ASN A 110 10.67 15.03 14.84
CA ASN A 110 9.65 15.89 14.24
C ASN A 110 8.31 15.18 14.00
N LYS A 111 7.99 14.14 14.80
CA LYS A 111 6.70 13.45 14.82
C LYS A 111 6.04 13.58 16.19
N LEU A 112 4.73 13.40 16.23
CA LEU A 112 4.00 13.35 17.50
C LEU A 112 4.33 12.03 18.23
N PRO A 113 4.85 12.05 19.47
CA PRO A 113 5.11 10.84 20.23
C PRO A 113 3.81 10.07 20.51
N LEU A 114 3.74 8.80 20.09
CA LEU A 114 2.62 7.91 20.40
C LEU A 114 2.74 7.45 21.87
N ILE A 115 1.70 7.72 22.66
CA ILE A 115 1.64 7.33 24.07
C ILE A 115 1.02 5.94 24.20
N THR A 116 -0.12 5.74 23.53
CA THR A 116 -0.86 4.48 23.61
C THR A 116 -1.78 4.28 22.41
N THR A 117 -2.14 3.04 22.16
CA THR A 117 -3.03 2.61 21.08
C THR A 117 -4.02 1.59 21.61
N TYR A 118 -5.23 1.57 21.04
CA TYR A 118 -6.25 0.56 21.34
C TYR A 118 -7.04 0.21 20.08
N GLU A 119 -7.27 -1.08 19.85
CA GLU A 119 -8.07 -1.59 18.73
C GLU A 119 -9.34 -2.26 19.27
N GLY A 120 -10.50 -1.88 18.73
CA GLY A 120 -11.78 -2.42 19.18
C GLY A 120 -12.96 -1.48 18.96
N GLY A 121 -13.75 -1.27 20.03
CA GLY A 121 -14.90 -0.38 20.07
C GLY A 121 -14.58 0.89 20.85
N SER A 122 -15.37 1.17 21.88
CA SER A 122 -15.07 2.28 22.82
C SER A 122 -13.80 2.00 23.61
N ALA A 123 -13.00 3.04 23.86
CA ALA A 123 -11.71 2.93 24.54
C ALA A 123 -11.75 3.58 25.92
N ARG A 124 -10.97 3.04 26.85
CA ARG A 124 -10.69 3.66 28.15
C ARG A 124 -9.17 3.75 28.31
N PHE A 125 -8.69 4.94 28.67
CA PHE A 125 -7.29 5.19 29.00
C PHE A 125 -7.19 5.83 30.37
N ASP A 126 -6.22 5.39 31.16
CA ASP A 126 -5.84 6.06 32.41
C ASP A 126 -4.52 6.80 32.13
N LEU A 127 -4.57 8.13 32.12
CA LEU A 127 -3.48 9.01 31.68
C LEU A 127 -3.18 10.06 32.75
N GLU A 128 -1.95 10.58 32.75
CA GLU A 128 -1.61 11.72 33.60
C GLU A 128 -2.43 12.98 33.22
N PRO A 129 -2.64 13.92 34.14
CA PRO A 129 -3.23 15.21 33.80
C PRO A 129 -2.34 15.92 32.78
N GLY A 130 -2.93 16.44 31.70
CA GLY A 130 -2.15 17.01 30.61
C GLY A 130 -2.96 17.22 29.33
N SER A 131 -2.29 17.66 28.28
CA SER A 131 -2.89 17.83 26.95
C SER A 131 -2.48 16.69 26.03
N TYR A 132 -3.38 16.27 25.14
CA TYR A 132 -3.22 15.12 24.27
C TYR A 132 -3.88 15.35 22.91
N LEU A 133 -3.36 14.71 21.87
CA LEU A 133 -4.03 14.58 20.57
C LEU A 133 -4.56 13.16 20.42
N VAL A 134 -5.87 13.02 20.30
CA VAL A 134 -6.53 11.73 20.10
C VAL A 134 -6.95 11.61 18.65
N HIS A 135 -6.45 10.57 17.99
CA HIS A 135 -6.84 10.17 16.66
C HIS A 135 -7.63 8.87 16.74
N VAL A 136 -8.72 8.80 15.99
CA VAL A 136 -9.52 7.59 15.80
C VAL A 136 -9.70 7.34 14.32
N SER A 137 -9.51 6.09 13.90
CA SER A 137 -9.76 5.65 12.53
C SER A 137 -10.73 4.47 12.48
N PHE A 138 -11.62 4.47 11.50
CA PHE A 138 -12.52 3.40 11.11
C PHE A 138 -12.35 3.13 9.60
N GLY A 139 -11.39 2.27 9.24
CA GLY A 139 -10.92 2.17 7.86
C GLY A 139 -10.30 3.49 7.40
N HIS A 140 -10.80 4.06 6.30
CA HIS A 140 -10.32 5.35 5.77
C HIS A 140 -11.07 6.56 6.34
N ALA A 141 -12.10 6.37 7.17
CA ALA A 141 -12.70 7.47 7.93
C ALA A 141 -11.89 7.72 9.21
N SER A 142 -11.55 8.98 9.49
CA SER A 142 -10.82 9.32 10.72
C SER A 142 -11.22 10.67 11.29
N ALA A 143 -10.92 10.88 12.57
CA ALA A 143 -11.07 12.14 13.26
C ALA A 143 -9.93 12.35 14.26
N VAL A 144 -9.54 13.62 14.44
CA VAL A 144 -8.52 14.04 15.41
C VAL A 144 -9.13 15.09 16.32
N ARG A 145 -8.86 15.00 17.63
CA ARG A 145 -9.26 16.00 18.62
C ARG A 145 -8.16 16.25 19.64
N HIS A 146 -7.92 17.52 19.94
CA HIS A 146 -7.13 17.93 21.09
C HIS A 146 -7.95 17.81 22.37
N ILE A 147 -7.41 17.18 23.39
CA ILE A 147 -8.06 16.90 24.66
C ILE A 147 -7.16 17.38 25.80
N SER A 148 -7.74 18.03 26.80
CA SER A 148 -7.05 18.40 28.04
C SER A 148 -7.68 17.64 29.21
N LEU A 149 -6.86 16.89 29.94
CA LEU A 149 -7.24 16.12 31.11
C LEU A 149 -6.86 16.89 32.37
N GLU A 150 -7.85 17.11 33.22
CA GLU A 150 -7.68 17.76 34.51
C GLU A 150 -7.52 16.74 35.62
N ASN A 151 -6.73 17.10 36.62
CA ASN A 151 -6.37 16.22 37.72
C ASN A 151 -7.58 15.59 38.43
N GLY A 152 -7.57 14.27 38.61
CA GLY A 152 -8.61 13.51 39.29
C GLY A 152 -9.99 13.49 38.63
N LYS A 153 -10.15 14.01 37.40
CA LYS A 153 -11.43 14.00 36.67
C LYS A 153 -11.50 12.88 35.64
N SER A 154 -12.72 12.39 35.40
CA SER A 154 -13.05 11.51 34.28
C SER A 154 -13.62 12.37 33.13
N LEU A 155 -13.08 12.21 31.94
CA LEU A 155 -13.52 12.90 30.74
C LEU A 155 -14.09 11.90 29.73
N VAL A 156 -15.32 12.15 29.27
CA VAL A 156 -15.96 11.39 28.21
C VAL A 156 -15.93 12.21 26.92
N GLN A 157 -15.49 11.61 25.81
CA GLN A 157 -15.47 12.25 24.50
C GLN A 157 -16.14 11.37 23.45
N ASN A 158 -17.05 11.99 22.68
CA ASN A 158 -17.73 11.36 21.56
C ASN A 158 -17.17 11.91 20.24
N PHE A 159 -16.80 11.01 19.34
CA PHE A 159 -16.34 11.31 17.99
C PHE A 159 -17.44 10.92 17.01
N ASN A 160 -17.93 11.86 16.21
CA ASN A 160 -18.67 11.51 15.01
C ASN A 160 -17.66 11.42 13.86
N LEU A 161 -17.63 10.28 13.18
CA LEU A 161 -16.73 10.03 12.06
C LEU A 161 -17.36 10.39 10.72
N ASP A 162 -18.68 10.63 10.68
CA ASP A 162 -19.47 10.76 9.45
C ASP A 162 -19.11 9.64 8.46
N ALA A 163 -19.01 8.41 8.96
CA ALA A 163 -18.46 7.30 8.19
C ALA A 163 -19.56 6.51 7.49
N GLY A 164 -19.36 6.25 6.20
CA GLY A 164 -20.15 5.32 5.39
C GLY A 164 -19.27 4.17 4.88
N ALA A 165 -19.79 3.41 3.93
CA ALA A 165 -19.02 2.43 3.19
C ALA A 165 -19.45 2.39 1.73
N VAL A 166 -18.57 1.86 0.88
CA VAL A 166 -18.87 1.52 -0.51
C VAL A 166 -18.54 0.05 -0.77
N THR A 167 -19.36 -0.60 -1.58
CA THR A 167 -19.09 -1.88 -2.20
C THR A 167 -19.07 -1.67 -3.71
N LEU A 168 -17.98 -2.07 -4.36
CA LEU A 168 -17.77 -1.86 -5.80
C LEU A 168 -17.91 -3.19 -6.54
N ASN A 169 -18.58 -3.17 -7.68
CA ASN A 169 -18.63 -4.26 -8.62
C ASN A 169 -18.60 -3.73 -10.06
N ALA A 170 -18.45 -4.63 -11.02
CA ALA A 170 -18.61 -4.31 -12.43
C ALA A 170 -19.40 -5.39 -13.17
N THR A 171 -19.96 -5.00 -14.30
CA THR A 171 -20.66 -5.87 -15.26
C THR A 171 -20.10 -5.65 -16.66
N LEU A 172 -20.44 -6.55 -17.58
CA LEU A 172 -20.22 -6.34 -19.01
C LEU A 172 -21.58 -6.09 -19.67
N LEU A 173 -21.59 -5.29 -20.74
CA LEU A 173 -22.81 -5.04 -21.53
C LEU A 173 -23.47 -6.36 -21.99
N ASN A 174 -22.64 -7.33 -22.37
CA ASN A 174 -23.03 -8.71 -22.64
C ASN A 174 -22.05 -9.64 -21.92
N GLY A 175 -22.45 -10.87 -21.59
CA GLY A 175 -21.54 -11.87 -20.99
C GLY A 175 -21.34 -11.72 -19.48
N ILE A 176 -20.29 -12.37 -18.95
CA ILE A 176 -19.98 -12.44 -17.51
C ILE A 176 -18.57 -11.92 -17.29
N VAL A 177 -18.40 -11.01 -16.34
CA VAL A 177 -17.09 -10.44 -16.01
C VAL A 177 -16.22 -11.45 -15.26
N ASN A 178 -14.94 -11.54 -15.62
CA ASN A 178 -13.97 -12.29 -14.84
C ASN A 178 -13.48 -11.45 -13.64
N GLU A 179 -14.08 -11.67 -12.47
CA GLU A 179 -13.79 -10.90 -11.25
C GLU A 179 -12.31 -10.92 -10.82
N LYS A 180 -11.52 -11.91 -11.26
CA LYS A 180 -10.08 -11.99 -10.93
C LYS A 180 -9.29 -10.87 -11.58
N GLU A 181 -9.74 -10.41 -12.74
CA GLU A 181 -9.15 -9.33 -13.54
C GLU A 181 -9.71 -7.95 -13.16
N LEU A 182 -10.72 -7.87 -12.29
CA LEU A 182 -11.31 -6.60 -11.86
C LEU A 182 -10.54 -5.96 -10.71
N ARG A 183 -10.17 -4.70 -10.85
CA ARG A 183 -9.65 -3.86 -9.76
C ARG A 183 -10.29 -2.49 -9.79
N PHE A 184 -10.42 -1.88 -8.62
CA PHE A 184 -10.90 -0.50 -8.50
C PHE A 184 -9.90 0.38 -7.78
N THR A 185 -9.89 1.64 -8.16
CA THR A 185 -9.14 2.72 -7.50
C THR A 185 -10.11 3.82 -7.15
N LEU A 186 -10.01 4.33 -5.92
CA LEU A 186 -10.86 5.39 -5.39
C LEU A 186 -10.03 6.66 -5.18
N TYR A 187 -10.57 7.80 -5.60
CA TYR A 187 -9.96 9.12 -5.51
C TYR A 187 -10.85 10.11 -4.75
N GLU A 188 -10.23 11.09 -4.07
CA GLU A 188 -10.91 12.14 -3.29
C GLU A 188 -11.35 13.36 -4.14
N ASP A 189 -10.76 13.56 -5.34
CA ASP A 189 -11.08 14.66 -6.27
C ASP A 189 -11.01 14.17 -7.73
N GLU A 190 -11.58 14.92 -8.67
CA GLU A 190 -11.67 14.62 -10.12
C GLU A 190 -10.29 14.61 -10.82
N LYS A 191 -9.27 15.19 -10.18
CA LYS A 191 -7.95 15.39 -10.78
C LYS A 191 -7.12 14.12 -10.78
N GLU A 192 -7.33 13.28 -11.78
CA GLU A 192 -6.63 12.00 -11.94
C GLU A 192 -5.17 12.11 -12.47
N ASN A 193 -4.51 13.27 -12.39
CA ASN A 193 -3.32 13.51 -13.22
C ASN A 193 -1.96 13.57 -12.50
N ASP A 194 -1.81 13.06 -11.27
CA ASP A 194 -0.48 12.96 -10.62
C ASP A 194 -0.45 12.07 -9.35
N ASP A 195 -0.99 10.83 -9.33
CA ASP A 195 -1.05 9.96 -8.11
C ASP A 195 -1.64 10.63 -6.84
N THR A 196 -2.13 11.87 -6.98
CA THR A 196 -2.42 12.81 -5.92
C THR A 196 -3.91 12.71 -5.70
N GLY A 197 -4.29 12.33 -4.47
CA GLY A 197 -5.69 12.12 -4.13
C GLY A 197 -6.18 10.68 -4.26
N VAL A 198 -5.30 9.70 -4.53
CA VAL A 198 -5.64 8.27 -4.37
C VAL A 198 -5.95 7.99 -2.90
N VAL A 199 -7.18 7.58 -2.61
CA VAL A 199 -7.61 7.16 -1.29
C VAL A 199 -7.25 5.70 -1.04
N LEU A 200 -7.55 4.85 -2.03
CA LEU A 200 -7.29 3.41 -1.97
C LEU A 200 -7.23 2.84 -3.39
N SER A 201 -6.21 2.03 -3.69
CA SER A 201 -6.06 1.34 -4.96
C SER A 201 -6.20 -0.18 -4.81
N ASN A 202 -6.27 -0.89 -5.94
CA ASN A 202 -6.27 -2.36 -6.01
C ASN A 202 -7.40 -2.99 -5.18
N ILE A 203 -8.56 -2.31 -5.12
CA ILE A 203 -9.76 -2.79 -4.44
C ILE A 203 -10.31 -3.97 -5.24
N LYS A 204 -10.66 -5.05 -4.56
CA LYS A 204 -11.32 -6.21 -5.16
C LYS A 204 -12.83 -5.99 -5.25
N PRO A 205 -13.53 -6.59 -6.24
CA PRO A 205 -14.99 -6.55 -6.28
C PRO A 205 -15.59 -7.08 -4.98
N HIS A 206 -16.77 -6.57 -4.62
CA HIS A 206 -17.56 -6.94 -3.44
C HIS A 206 -16.89 -6.64 -2.09
N SER A 207 -15.74 -5.95 -2.07
CA SER A 207 -15.07 -5.57 -0.84
C SER A 207 -15.73 -4.33 -0.22
N ILE A 208 -15.96 -4.37 1.10
CA ILE A 208 -16.50 -3.23 1.84
C ILE A 208 -15.37 -2.27 2.19
N VAL A 209 -15.37 -1.09 1.55
CA VAL A 209 -14.42 -0.01 1.83
C VAL A 209 -15.11 1.04 2.69
N ARG A 210 -14.60 1.26 3.91
CA ARG A 210 -15.13 2.26 4.85
C ARG A 210 -14.48 3.61 4.60
N LEU A 211 -15.30 4.63 4.40
CA LEU A 211 -14.89 5.96 3.99
C LEU A 211 -15.62 7.01 4.81
N LYS A 212 -15.08 8.22 4.82
CA LYS A 212 -15.85 9.37 5.27
C LYS A 212 -16.97 9.65 4.26
N ALA A 213 -18.09 10.19 4.72
CA ALA A 213 -19.15 10.65 3.84
C ALA A 213 -18.66 11.81 2.99
N GLY A 214 -18.95 11.75 1.70
CA GLY A 214 -18.36 12.65 0.72
C GLY A 214 -18.55 12.17 -0.71
N ARG A 215 -18.07 12.98 -1.65
CA ARG A 215 -17.99 12.61 -3.06
C ARG A 215 -16.63 12.01 -3.34
N TYR A 216 -16.62 10.99 -4.18
CA TYR A 216 -15.41 10.30 -4.60
C TYR A 216 -15.52 9.97 -6.09
N HIS A 217 -14.36 9.77 -6.72
CA HIS A 217 -14.27 9.27 -8.08
C HIS A 217 -13.73 7.85 -8.03
N VAL A 218 -14.34 6.95 -8.80
CA VAL A 218 -13.89 5.56 -8.91
C VAL A 218 -13.46 5.27 -10.33
N ALA A 219 -12.29 4.67 -10.48
CA ALA A 219 -11.85 4.02 -11.70
C ALA A 219 -11.98 2.50 -11.52
N SER A 220 -12.72 1.85 -12.42
CA SER A 220 -12.80 0.41 -12.53
C SER A 220 -11.91 -0.05 -13.68
N HIS A 221 -10.92 -0.89 -13.38
CA HIS A 221 -10.03 -1.50 -14.34
C HIS A 221 -10.43 -2.96 -14.54
N TYR A 222 -10.62 -3.36 -15.80
CA TYR A 222 -10.83 -4.76 -16.18
C TYR A 222 -9.63 -5.26 -16.99
N GLY A 223 -8.80 -6.09 -16.36
CA GLY A 223 -7.47 -6.43 -16.86
C GLY A 223 -6.48 -5.28 -16.72
N SER A 224 -5.38 -5.36 -17.47
CA SER A 224 -4.19 -4.52 -17.26
C SER A 224 -3.88 -3.54 -18.40
N ILE A 225 -4.73 -3.45 -19.42
CA ILE A 225 -4.41 -2.69 -20.65
C ILE A 225 -5.24 -1.41 -20.74
N ASN A 226 -6.46 -1.46 -21.30
CA ASN A 226 -7.21 -0.26 -21.66
C ASN A 226 -8.70 -0.27 -21.30
N ALA A 227 -9.23 -1.38 -20.75
CA ALA A 227 -10.62 -1.42 -20.29
C ALA A 227 -10.72 -0.75 -18.91
N VAL A 228 -10.95 0.57 -18.93
CA VAL A 228 -11.12 1.39 -17.73
C VAL A 228 -12.41 2.20 -17.85
N VAL A 229 -13.20 2.21 -16.78
CA VAL A 229 -14.46 2.97 -16.69
C VAL A 229 -14.45 3.81 -15.42
N HIS A 230 -14.88 5.06 -15.55
CA HIS A 230 -14.89 6.03 -14.46
C HIS A 230 -16.32 6.37 -14.04
N SER A 231 -16.51 6.67 -12.77
CA SER A 231 -17.78 7.14 -12.24
C SER A 231 -17.61 7.97 -10.98
N ASP A 232 -18.54 8.88 -10.74
CA ASP A 232 -18.62 9.65 -9.51
C ASP A 232 -19.58 8.98 -8.55
N ILE A 233 -19.18 8.87 -7.29
CA ILE A 233 -19.97 8.22 -6.25
C ILE A 233 -20.17 9.15 -5.05
N GLN A 234 -21.35 9.07 -4.45
CA GLN A 234 -21.66 9.74 -3.20
C GLN A 234 -21.71 8.70 -2.08
N VAL A 235 -20.86 8.86 -1.08
CA VAL A 235 -20.88 8.04 0.14
C VAL A 235 -21.70 8.78 1.19
N ASP A 236 -22.73 8.11 1.69
CA ASP A 236 -23.58 8.59 2.78
C ASP A 236 -23.13 8.04 4.13
N ALA A 237 -23.15 8.88 5.16
CA ALA A 237 -22.82 8.46 6.52
C ALA A 237 -23.84 7.42 7.04
N GLY A 238 -23.35 6.36 7.67
CA GLY A 238 -24.16 5.29 8.25
C GLY A 238 -24.76 4.30 7.24
N LYS A 239 -24.45 4.42 5.94
CA LYS A 239 -24.93 3.50 4.90
C LYS A 239 -23.79 2.79 4.18
N ILE A 240 -24.14 1.69 3.53
CA ILE A 240 -23.29 1.03 2.52
C ILE A 240 -23.88 1.41 1.15
N THR A 241 -23.05 2.00 0.30
CA THR A 241 -23.40 2.38 -1.08
C THR A 241 -22.90 1.28 -2.01
N GLU A 242 -23.78 0.70 -2.80
CA GLU A 242 -23.42 -0.30 -3.80
C GLU A 242 -23.31 0.35 -5.17
N VAL A 243 -22.17 0.18 -5.84
CA VAL A 243 -21.88 0.78 -7.14
C VAL A 243 -21.47 -0.32 -8.10
N SER A 244 -22.14 -0.36 -9.26
CA SER A 244 -21.82 -1.28 -10.34
C SER A 244 -21.45 -0.48 -11.59
N LEU A 245 -20.26 -0.70 -12.14
CA LEU A 245 -19.78 -0.06 -13.36
C LEU A 245 -19.89 -1.03 -14.55
N GLU A 246 -20.39 -0.57 -15.69
CA GLU A 246 -20.50 -1.40 -16.89
C GLU A 246 -19.29 -1.20 -17.81
N HIS A 247 -18.58 -2.28 -18.10
CA HIS A 247 -17.48 -2.33 -19.05
C HIS A 247 -17.95 -2.77 -20.44
N GLN A 248 -17.30 -2.23 -21.45
CA GLN A 248 -17.37 -2.71 -22.84
C GLN A 248 -16.03 -3.34 -23.20
N ALA A 249 -15.91 -4.64 -22.93
CA ALA A 249 -14.64 -5.35 -23.03
C ALA A 249 -14.84 -6.86 -23.16
N ALA A 250 -13.79 -7.57 -23.58
CA ALA A 250 -13.77 -9.03 -23.59
C ALA A 250 -12.38 -9.58 -23.34
N GLN A 251 -12.32 -10.84 -22.89
CA GLN A 251 -11.07 -11.58 -22.74
C GLN A 251 -10.66 -12.18 -24.08
N ILE A 252 -9.46 -11.83 -24.53
CA ILE A 252 -8.87 -12.28 -25.79
C ILE A 252 -7.70 -13.21 -25.49
N VAL A 253 -7.66 -14.34 -26.20
CA VAL A 253 -6.53 -15.27 -26.17
C VAL A 253 -5.88 -15.30 -27.55
N LEU A 254 -4.63 -14.84 -27.63
CA LEU A 254 -3.85 -14.85 -28.86
C LEU A 254 -2.97 -16.09 -28.94
N LYS A 255 -2.93 -16.69 -30.13
CA LYS A 255 -2.01 -17.77 -30.48
C LYS A 255 -1.56 -17.68 -31.93
N LEU A 256 -0.27 -17.92 -32.16
CA LEU A 256 0.32 -18.03 -33.49
C LEU A 256 0.33 -19.52 -33.86
N VAL A 257 -0.33 -19.89 -34.95
CA VAL A 257 -0.55 -21.29 -35.34
C VAL A 257 -0.10 -21.55 -36.77
N ARG A 258 0.29 -22.79 -37.08
CA ARG A 258 0.64 -23.18 -38.47
C ARG A 258 -0.58 -23.28 -39.38
N GLN A 259 -1.71 -23.67 -38.80
CA GLN A 259 -3.00 -23.83 -39.46
C GLN A 259 -4.10 -23.49 -38.47
N GLU A 260 -5.28 -23.13 -38.97
CA GLU A 260 -6.42 -22.78 -38.14
C GLU A 260 -6.74 -23.91 -37.14
N GLY A 261 -6.93 -23.55 -35.85
CA GLY A 261 -7.17 -24.53 -34.78
C GLY A 261 -5.95 -25.40 -34.40
N GLY A 262 -4.77 -25.15 -34.98
CA GLY A 262 -3.54 -25.86 -34.64
C GLY A 262 -2.92 -25.46 -33.30
N GLU A 263 -1.82 -26.10 -32.95
CA GLU A 263 -1.05 -25.78 -31.74
C GLU A 263 -0.33 -24.43 -31.86
N ALA A 264 -0.23 -23.74 -30.74
CA ALA A 264 0.46 -22.48 -30.63
C ALA A 264 1.98 -22.67 -30.75
N LEU A 265 2.62 -21.81 -31.55
CA LEU A 265 4.07 -21.76 -31.69
C LEU A 265 4.70 -21.11 -30.45
N ALA A 266 5.59 -21.86 -29.80
CA ALA A 266 6.42 -21.34 -28.72
C ALA A 266 7.38 -20.24 -29.20
N ASP A 267 7.96 -19.52 -28.23
CA ASP A 267 8.93 -18.44 -28.45
C ASP A 267 8.43 -17.34 -29.41
N THR A 268 7.14 -17.04 -29.33
CA THR A 268 6.51 -15.97 -30.10
C THR A 268 6.52 -14.67 -29.30
N SER A 269 7.08 -13.63 -29.87
CA SER A 269 6.99 -12.25 -29.37
C SER A 269 5.74 -11.60 -29.93
N TRP A 270 4.93 -11.04 -29.05
CA TRP A 270 3.65 -10.40 -29.36
C TRP A 270 3.74 -8.91 -29.14
N SER A 271 3.17 -8.15 -30.07
CA SER A 271 2.80 -6.75 -29.92
C SER A 271 1.34 -6.59 -30.33
N ILE A 272 0.54 -5.95 -29.48
CA ILE A 272 -0.84 -5.61 -29.77
C ILE A 272 -0.91 -4.10 -29.94
N THR A 273 -1.46 -3.66 -31.06
CA THR A 273 -1.66 -2.23 -31.35
C THR A 273 -3.13 -1.89 -31.48
N ASN A 274 -3.45 -0.62 -31.24
CA ASN A 274 -4.72 -0.06 -31.69
C ASN A 274 -4.75 0.05 -33.23
N ASN A 275 -5.86 0.50 -33.79
CA ASN A 275 -6.02 0.76 -35.21
C ASN A 275 -5.12 1.90 -35.76
N SER A 276 -4.54 2.72 -34.89
CA SER A 276 -3.64 3.82 -35.24
C SER A 276 -2.18 3.38 -35.30
N GLY A 277 -1.87 2.15 -34.87
CA GLY A 277 -0.52 1.58 -34.84
C GLY A 277 0.22 1.81 -33.53
N ASP A 278 -0.40 2.44 -32.52
CA ASP A 278 0.22 2.61 -31.21
C ASP A 278 0.28 1.28 -30.48
N ILE A 279 1.45 0.95 -29.97
CA ILE A 279 1.68 -0.28 -29.19
C ILE A 279 1.01 -0.14 -27.83
N MET A 280 0.08 -1.05 -27.53
CA MET A 280 -0.66 -1.09 -26.27
C MET A 280 -0.13 -2.13 -25.31
N TYR A 281 0.43 -3.23 -25.83
CA TYR A 281 0.94 -4.33 -25.01
C TYR A 281 1.98 -5.15 -25.76
N GLU A 282 3.05 -5.54 -25.07
CA GLU A 282 4.09 -6.43 -25.60
C GLU A 282 4.38 -7.56 -24.62
N THR A 283 4.59 -8.76 -25.14
CA THR A 283 4.96 -9.91 -24.32
C THR A 283 5.62 -11.02 -25.15
N VAL A 284 6.10 -12.08 -24.50
CA VAL A 284 6.63 -13.28 -25.15
C VAL A 284 5.92 -14.50 -24.58
N GLY A 285 5.38 -15.35 -25.44
CA GLY A 285 4.68 -16.55 -25.03
C GLY A 285 4.00 -17.28 -26.18
N ALA A 286 3.74 -18.58 -25.99
CA ALA A 286 2.94 -19.36 -26.93
C ALA A 286 1.46 -18.91 -26.92
N TYR A 287 0.96 -18.54 -25.74
CA TYR A 287 -0.38 -18.02 -25.50
C TYR A 287 -0.29 -16.68 -24.81
N VAL A 288 -1.12 -15.73 -25.21
CA VAL A 288 -1.30 -14.45 -24.51
C VAL A 288 -2.76 -14.30 -24.18
N SER A 289 -3.11 -14.21 -22.90
CA SER A 289 -4.46 -13.89 -22.46
C SER A 289 -4.47 -12.49 -21.89
N LEU A 290 -5.40 -11.67 -22.37
CA LEU A 290 -5.53 -10.28 -21.99
C LEU A 290 -6.99 -9.84 -22.09
N VAL A 291 -7.34 -8.75 -21.42
CA VAL A 291 -8.65 -8.11 -21.54
C VAL A 291 -8.47 -6.81 -22.31
N LEU A 292 -9.31 -6.60 -23.33
CA LEU A 292 -9.31 -5.39 -24.15
C LEU A 292 -10.68 -4.75 -24.13
N ALA A 293 -10.70 -3.42 -24.20
CA ALA A 293 -11.92 -2.68 -24.48
C ALA A 293 -12.45 -3.02 -25.88
N GLU A 294 -13.76 -2.87 -26.09
CA GLU A 294 -14.39 -3.00 -27.41
C GLU A 294 -13.72 -2.07 -28.44
N GLY A 295 -13.40 -2.61 -29.62
CA GLY A 295 -12.67 -1.87 -30.65
C GLY A 295 -11.92 -2.75 -31.65
N GLU A 296 -11.16 -2.10 -32.53
CA GLU A 296 -10.35 -2.72 -33.58
C GLU A 296 -8.86 -2.73 -33.21
N TYR A 297 -8.22 -3.88 -33.37
CA TYR A 297 -6.84 -4.11 -32.96
C TYR A 297 -6.04 -4.88 -34.01
N ILE A 298 -4.72 -4.77 -33.91
CA ILE A 298 -3.78 -5.54 -34.72
C ILE A 298 -2.90 -6.36 -33.79
N ALA A 299 -2.93 -7.69 -33.97
CA ALA A 299 -2.00 -8.60 -33.33
C ALA A 299 -0.79 -8.81 -34.23
N ILE A 300 0.40 -8.49 -33.74
CA ILE A 300 1.69 -8.68 -34.41
C ILE A 300 2.43 -9.79 -33.66
N ALA A 301 2.69 -10.90 -34.34
CA ALA A 301 3.40 -12.06 -33.82
C ALA A 301 4.72 -12.24 -34.55
N LYS A 302 5.84 -12.05 -33.84
CA LYS A 302 7.18 -12.36 -34.34
C LYS A 302 7.61 -13.73 -33.83
N ASN A 303 7.92 -14.63 -34.75
CA ASN A 303 8.50 -15.94 -34.43
C ASN A 303 9.75 -16.14 -35.27
N LYS A 304 10.91 -16.26 -34.62
CA LYS A 304 12.23 -16.24 -35.28
C LYS A 304 12.38 -14.95 -36.12
N ASP A 305 12.63 -15.08 -37.42
CA ASP A 305 12.85 -13.97 -38.35
C ASP A 305 11.57 -13.57 -39.12
N GLN A 306 10.42 -14.16 -38.77
CA GLN A 306 9.16 -13.93 -39.47
C GLN A 306 8.19 -13.14 -38.59
N ILE A 307 7.55 -12.15 -39.19
CA ILE A 307 6.53 -11.31 -38.55
C ILE A 307 5.19 -11.59 -39.23
N TYR A 308 4.19 -11.89 -38.40
CA TYR A 308 2.83 -12.17 -38.81
C TYR A 308 1.87 -11.16 -38.20
N GLN A 309 0.86 -10.74 -38.95
CA GLN A 309 -0.14 -9.77 -38.50
C GLN A 309 -1.55 -10.28 -38.72
N LYS A 310 -2.45 -9.92 -37.80
CA LYS A 310 -3.89 -10.14 -37.95
C LYS A 310 -4.68 -8.99 -37.34
N VAL A 311 -5.59 -8.43 -38.12
CA VAL A 311 -6.61 -7.49 -37.62
C VAL A 311 -7.75 -8.29 -36.99
N PHE A 312 -8.25 -7.83 -35.84
CA PHE A 312 -9.41 -8.41 -35.17
C PHE A 312 -10.22 -7.36 -34.41
N SER A 313 -11.51 -7.62 -34.27
CA SER A 313 -12.44 -6.81 -33.51
C SER A 313 -12.72 -7.45 -32.16
N VAL A 314 -12.72 -6.65 -31.10
CA VAL A 314 -13.17 -7.04 -29.77
C VAL A 314 -14.61 -6.56 -29.61
N VAL A 315 -15.51 -7.46 -29.24
CA VAL A 315 -16.92 -7.16 -28.97
C VAL A 315 -17.21 -7.42 -27.51
N SER A 316 -17.85 -6.48 -26.81
CA SER A 316 -18.11 -6.63 -25.38
C SER A 316 -18.81 -7.94 -25.04
N GLY A 317 -18.27 -8.67 -24.06
CA GLY A 317 -18.85 -9.92 -23.57
C GLY A 317 -18.56 -11.17 -24.38
N ARG A 318 -17.87 -11.03 -25.51
CA ARG A 318 -17.54 -12.13 -26.39
C ARG A 318 -16.06 -12.46 -26.26
N ASP A 319 -15.75 -13.33 -25.31
CA ASP A 319 -14.41 -13.87 -25.16
C ASP A 319 -14.05 -14.69 -26.41
N GLU A 320 -12.85 -14.47 -26.96
CA GLU A 320 -12.47 -15.05 -28.25
C GLU A 320 -11.00 -15.47 -28.33
N ASP A 321 -10.78 -16.62 -28.96
CA ASP A 321 -9.46 -17.13 -29.35
C ASP A 321 -9.09 -16.59 -30.74
N ILE A 322 -8.06 -15.74 -30.78
CA ILE A 322 -7.57 -15.13 -32.01
C ILE A 322 -6.35 -15.89 -32.52
N ASN A 323 -6.57 -16.66 -33.59
CA ASN A 323 -5.52 -17.38 -34.33
C ASN A 323 -4.82 -16.48 -35.35
N VAL A 324 -3.55 -16.18 -35.14
CA VAL A 324 -2.68 -15.65 -36.21
C VAL A 324 -2.10 -16.85 -36.96
N VAL A 325 -2.40 -16.98 -38.24
CA VAL A 325 -1.91 -18.13 -39.02
C VAL A 325 -0.59 -17.77 -39.71
N ALA A 326 0.41 -18.62 -39.53
CA ALA A 326 1.75 -18.47 -40.13
C ALA A 326 1.73 -18.78 -41.64
N LYS A 327 1.08 -17.91 -42.43
CA LYS A 327 0.97 -17.96 -43.90
C LYS A 327 1.48 -16.66 -44.51
N ALA A 328 1.95 -16.73 -45.76
CA ALA A 328 2.50 -15.59 -46.49
C ALA A 328 1.57 -14.37 -46.55
N GLN A 329 0.25 -14.57 -46.61
CA GLN A 329 -0.75 -13.48 -46.63
C GLN A 329 -0.76 -12.63 -45.35
N ASN A 330 -0.33 -13.20 -44.23
CA ASN A 330 -0.25 -12.51 -42.96
C ASN A 330 1.18 -12.00 -42.68
N MET A 331 2.14 -12.26 -43.58
CA MET A 331 3.53 -11.88 -43.42
C MET A 331 3.72 -10.43 -43.86
N GLN A 332 4.35 -9.63 -43.01
CA GLN A 332 4.78 -8.28 -43.43
C GLN A 332 5.98 -8.44 -44.38
N GLN A 333 5.87 -7.95 -45.61
CA GLN A 333 7.04 -7.83 -46.49
C GLN A 333 7.91 -6.69 -45.93
N ILE A 334 9.04 -7.07 -45.34
CA ILE A 334 10.11 -6.11 -45.05
C ILE A 334 10.88 -6.00 -46.35
N ASP A 335 10.57 -4.96 -47.15
CA ASP A 335 11.43 -4.59 -48.26
C ASP A 335 12.76 -4.14 -47.66
N GLU A 336 13.73 -5.05 -47.64
CA GLU A 336 15.13 -4.73 -47.43
C GLU A 336 15.63 -3.97 -48.68
N GLU A 337 15.28 -2.69 -48.78
CA GLU A 337 16.02 -1.75 -49.62
C GLU A 337 17.34 -1.46 -48.89
N ILE A 338 18.32 -2.33 -49.14
CA ILE A 338 19.73 -2.13 -48.82
C ILE A 338 20.31 -1.24 -49.92
N ASP A 339 20.72 -0.03 -49.56
CA ASP A 339 21.64 0.81 -50.35
C ASP A 339 23.08 0.62 -49.84
#